data_AF-A0A7K3NRP9-F1
#
_entry.id   AF-A0A7K3NRP9-F1
#
_cell.length_a   1.000
_cell.length_b   1.000
_cell.length_c   1.000
_cell.angle_alpha   90.00
_cell.angle_beta   90.00
_cell.angle_gamma   90.00
#
_symmetry.space_group_name_H-M   'P 1'
#
loop_
_entity.id
_entity.type
_entity.pdbx_description
1 polymer ?
#
loop_
_entity_poly.entity_id
_entity_poly.type
_entity_poly.pdbx_seq_one_letter_code
_entity_poly.pdbx_strand_id
1 'polypeptide(L)'
;MAKQEIKKVNGVVTAFFAHTGHISKAEAQEMSGLDASHFEEVYAKAAKIFDKIDGDKNTKVNKLLDHLAAEVDEYMKKISGVGIA
;
A
#
# COMPACT_ATOMS: atom_id res chain seq x y z
N MET A 1 18.03 -10.70 -4.10
CA MET A 1 17.08 -10.38 -5.19
C MET A 1 15.67 -10.34 -4.60
N ALA A 2 15.05 -11.48 -4.29
CA ALA A 2 13.67 -11.56 -3.78
C ALA A 2 13.32 -10.62 -2.61
N LYS A 3 14.15 -10.52 -1.56
CA LYS A 3 13.86 -9.65 -0.40
C LYS A 3 13.80 -8.15 -0.77
N GLN A 4 14.65 -7.71 -1.69
CA GLN A 4 14.67 -6.32 -2.14
C GLN A 4 13.48 -6.02 -3.06
N GLU A 5 13.07 -6.99 -3.87
CA GLU A 5 11.87 -6.88 -4.72
C GLU A 5 10.58 -6.83 -3.88
N ILE A 6 10.48 -7.66 -2.83
CA ILE A 6 9.37 -7.62 -1.88
C ILE A 6 9.28 -6.26 -1.17
N LYS A 7 10.40 -5.71 -0.71
CA LYS A 7 10.43 -4.36 -0.11
C LYS A 7 9.94 -3.28 -1.06
N LYS A 8 10.29 -3.36 -2.35
CA LYS A 8 9.81 -2.42 -3.36
C LYS A 8 8.30 -2.53 -3.59
N VAL A 9 7.77 -3.74 -3.66
CA VAL A 9 6.30 -3.96 -3.75
C VAL A 9 5.61 -3.41 -2.50
N ASN A 10 6.13 -3.73 -1.31
CA ASN A 10 5.58 -3.24 -0.05
C ASN A 10 5.64 -1.71 0.04
N GLY A 11 6.73 -1.10 -0.46
CA GLY A 11 6.85 0.35 -0.60
C GLY A 11 5.78 0.97 -1.49
N VAL A 12 5.42 0.34 -2.61
CA VAL A 12 4.35 0.84 -3.50
C VAL A 12 3.00 0.81 -2.79
N VAL A 13 2.69 -0.29 -2.10
CA VAL A 13 1.42 -0.48 -1.39
C VAL A 13 1.29 0.49 -0.22
N THR A 14 2.30 0.55 0.64
CA THR A 14 2.32 1.48 1.80
C THR A 14 2.29 2.94 1.35
N ALA A 15 3.02 3.30 0.28
CA ALA A 15 2.95 4.64 -0.29
C ALA A 15 1.56 4.98 -0.84
N PHE A 16 0.86 4.02 -1.47
CA PHE A 16 -0.53 4.20 -1.90
C PHE A 16 -1.43 4.54 -0.71
N PHE A 17 -1.34 3.78 0.40
CA PHE A 17 -2.12 4.07 1.61
C PHE A 17 -1.83 5.44 2.21
N ALA A 18 -0.58 5.89 2.12
CA ALA A 18 -0.21 7.24 2.54
C ALA A 18 -0.79 8.34 1.63
N HIS A 19 -0.85 8.12 0.30
CA HIS A 19 -1.52 9.05 -0.62
C HIS A 19 -3.03 9.11 -0.41
N THR A 20 -3.66 8.00 -0.02
CA THR A 20 -5.08 7.97 0.36
C THR A 20 -5.39 8.52 1.75
N GLY A 21 -4.36 8.88 2.54
CA GLY A 21 -4.51 9.46 3.88
C GLY A 21 -4.80 8.45 5.01
N HIS A 22 -4.68 7.14 4.76
CA HIS A 22 -4.87 6.12 5.79
C HIS A 22 -3.70 6.02 6.78
N ILE A 23 -2.48 6.31 6.33
CA ILE A 23 -1.25 6.36 7.14
C ILE A 23 -0.42 7.58 6.75
N SER A 24 0.52 7.99 7.60
CA SER A 24 1.47 9.04 7.23
C SER A 24 2.56 8.52 6.26
N LYS A 25 3.21 9.43 5.52
CA LYS A 25 4.38 9.09 4.68
C LYS A 25 5.50 8.43 5.49
N ALA A 26 5.68 8.83 6.75
CA ALA A 26 6.70 8.27 7.65
C ALA A 26 6.37 6.83 8.05
N GLU A 27 5.12 6.55 8.42
CA GLU A 27 4.66 5.18 8.70
C GLU A 27 4.78 4.28 7.47
N ALA A 28 4.42 4.79 6.30
CA ALA A 28 4.58 4.05 5.05
C ALA A 28 6.05 3.71 4.77
N GLN A 29 6.97 4.65 5.02
CA GLN A 29 8.41 4.42 4.88
C GLN A 29 8.88 3.31 5.83
N GLU A 30 8.52 3.39 7.11
CA GLU A 30 8.88 2.40 8.12
C GLU A 30 8.38 1.00 7.72
N MET A 31 7.10 0.90 7.35
CA MET A 31 6.47 -0.37 6.96
C MET A 31 7.08 -0.96 5.69
N SER A 32 7.53 -0.13 4.75
CA SER A 32 8.16 -0.59 3.50
C SER A 32 9.47 -1.34 3.73
N GLY A 33 10.18 -1.03 4.83
CA GLY A 33 11.52 -1.53 5.10
C GLY A 33 12.59 -1.05 4.10
N LEU A 34 12.29 -0.03 3.31
CA LEU A 34 13.22 0.68 2.43
C LEU A 34 13.91 1.82 3.18
N ASP A 35 15.12 2.18 2.76
CA ASP A 35 15.72 3.44 3.18
C ASP A 35 14.99 4.64 2.55
N ALA A 36 15.24 5.83 3.09
CA ALA A 36 14.57 7.05 2.69
C ALA A 36 14.70 7.35 1.19
N SER A 37 15.88 7.15 0.59
CA SER A 37 16.11 7.48 -0.82
C SER A 37 15.31 6.57 -1.74
N HIS A 38 15.32 5.26 -1.48
CA HIS A 38 14.52 4.31 -2.25
C HIS A 38 13.02 4.46 -1.99
N PHE A 39 12.63 4.81 -0.77
CA PHE A 39 11.23 5.05 -0.46
C PHE A 39 10.69 6.29 -1.18
N GLU A 40 11.45 7.38 -1.26
CA GLU A 40 11.03 8.57 -2.01
C GLU A 40 10.76 8.27 -3.49
N GLU A 41 11.62 7.49 -4.13
CA GLU A 41 11.41 7.06 -5.53
C GLU A 41 10.12 6.24 -5.68
N VAL A 42 9.88 5.30 -4.76
CA VAL A 42 8.69 4.46 -4.77
C VAL A 42 7.43 5.27 -4.46
N TYR A 43 7.52 6.22 -3.54
CA TYR A 43 6.44 7.13 -3.16
C TYR A 43 5.99 8.03 -4.31
N ALA A 44 6.95 8.55 -5.08
CA ALA A 44 6.68 9.32 -6.30
C ALA A 44 6.06 8.44 -7.41
N LYS A 45 6.43 7.16 -7.49
CA LYS A 45 5.80 6.21 -8.43
C LYS A 45 4.37 5.86 -8.02
N ALA A 46 4.11 5.67 -6.73
CA ALA A 46 2.77 5.42 -6.20
C ALA A 46 1.83 6.60 -6.47
N ALA A 47 2.31 7.85 -6.36
CA ALA A 47 1.54 9.04 -6.73
C ALA A 47 1.04 8.98 -8.19
N LYS A 48 1.91 8.62 -9.14
CA LYS A 48 1.53 8.47 -10.56
C LYS A 48 0.52 7.35 -10.82
N ILE A 49 0.52 6.32 -9.98
CA ILE A 49 -0.47 5.24 -10.02
C ILE A 49 -1.79 5.76 -9.46
N PHE A 50 -1.76 6.47 -8.32
CA PHE A 50 -2.91 7.11 -7.72
C PHE A 50 -3.59 8.11 -8.67
N ASP A 51 -2.85 9.03 -9.30
CA ASP A 51 -3.38 9.98 -10.31
C ASP A 51 -4.09 9.27 -11.48
N LYS A 52 -3.54 8.14 -11.94
CA LYS A 52 -4.15 7.35 -13.03
C LYS A 52 -5.41 6.60 -12.58
N ILE A 53 -5.47 6.21 -11.32
CA ILE A 53 -6.59 5.47 -10.75
C ILE A 53 -7.75 6.41 -10.42
N ASP A 54 -7.46 7.57 -9.81
CA ASP A 54 -8.45 8.59 -9.46
C ASP A 54 -9.13 9.16 -10.72
N GLY A 55 -8.36 9.36 -11.79
CA GLY A 55 -8.89 9.82 -13.07
C GLY A 55 -9.69 8.78 -13.88
N ASP A 56 -9.57 7.49 -13.57
CA ASP A 56 -10.13 6.41 -14.40
C ASP A 56 -11.01 5.46 -13.56
N LYS A 57 -12.30 5.80 -13.48
CA LYS A 57 -13.34 5.09 -12.69
C LYS A 57 -13.51 3.59 -13.03
N ASN A 58 -12.76 3.04 -13.98
CA ASN A 58 -12.96 1.68 -14.50
C ASN A 58 -11.67 0.86 -14.68
N THR A 59 -10.54 1.25 -14.08
CA THR A 59 -9.27 0.52 -14.28
C THR A 59 -9.18 -0.78 -13.48
N LYS A 60 -8.56 -1.80 -14.09
CA LYS A 60 -8.23 -3.11 -13.47
C LYS A 60 -7.44 -2.98 -12.15
N VAL A 61 -6.76 -1.85 -11.95
CA VAL A 61 -6.00 -1.57 -10.72
C VAL A 61 -6.94 -1.26 -9.55
N ASN A 62 -8.06 -0.56 -9.77
CA ASN A 62 -9.11 -0.41 -8.74
C ASN A 62 -9.63 -1.78 -8.31
N LYS A 63 -9.96 -2.66 -9.26
CA LYS A 63 -10.37 -4.04 -8.93
C LYS A 63 -9.28 -4.82 -8.19
N LEU A 64 -8.03 -4.69 -8.58
CA LEU A 64 -6.91 -5.35 -7.91
C LEU A 64 -6.75 -4.84 -6.46
N LEU A 65 -6.88 -3.53 -6.25
CA LEU A 65 -6.81 -2.91 -4.94
C LEU A 65 -8.03 -3.26 -4.09
N ASP A 66 -9.24 -3.28 -4.66
CA ASP A 66 -10.46 -3.74 -3.98
C ASP A 66 -10.33 -5.22 -3.56
N HIS A 67 -9.79 -6.08 -4.43
CA HIS A 67 -9.55 -7.48 -4.10
C HIS A 67 -8.47 -7.64 -3.02
N LEU A 68 -7.38 -6.87 -3.09
CA LEU A 68 -6.34 -6.86 -2.05
C LEU A 68 -6.88 -6.32 -0.72
N ALA A 69 -7.66 -5.24 -0.74
CA ALA A 69 -8.28 -4.67 0.44
C ALA A 69 -9.28 -5.65 1.06
N ALA A 70 -10.11 -6.32 0.25
CA ALA A 70 -11.05 -7.33 0.73
C ALA A 70 -10.34 -8.55 1.37
N GLU A 71 -9.27 -9.04 0.75
CA GLU A 71 -8.45 -10.13 1.31
C GLU A 71 -7.76 -9.70 2.61
N VAL A 72 -7.26 -8.46 2.69
CA VAL A 72 -6.67 -7.89 3.90
C VAL A 72 -7.72 -7.71 5.00
N ASP A 73 -8.92 -7.24 4.67
CA ASP A 73 -10.04 -7.12 5.61
C ASP A 73 -10.53 -8.48 6.12
N GLU A 74 -10.62 -9.48 5.25
CA GLU A 74 -10.93 -10.86 5.66
C GLU A 74 -9.84 -11.45 6.56
N TYR A 75 -8.57 -11.18 6.25
CA TYR A 75 -7.44 -11.59 7.09
C TYR A 75 -7.44 -10.86 8.44
N MET A 76 -7.70 -9.55 8.45
CA MET A 76 -7.86 -8.74 9.66
C MET A 76 -9.04 -9.22 10.51
N LYS A 77 -10.19 -9.59 9.91
CA LYS A 77 -11.33 -10.20 10.62
C LYS A 77 -10.97 -11.54 11.25
N LYS A 78 -10.12 -12.33 10.59
CA LYS A 78 -9.60 -13.61 11.13
C LYS A 78 -8.60 -13.39 12.26
N ILE A 79 -7.76 -12.35 12.19
CA ILE A 79 -6.84 -11.98 13.28
C ILE A 79 -7.59 -11.36 14.46
N SER A 80 -8.60 -10.51 14.20
CA SER A 80 -9.41 -9.86 15.22
C SER A 80 -10.40 -10.81 15.90
N GLY A 81 -10.25 -12.12 15.74
CA GLY A 81 -10.87 -13.13 16.59
C GLY A 81 -10.30 -13.10 18.01
N VAL A 82 -10.60 -12.01 18.75
CA VAL A 82 -10.28 -11.65 20.15
C VAL A 82 -9.02 -10.73 20.31
N GLY A 83 -9.09 -9.52 20.90
CA GLY A 83 -10.19 -8.90 21.64
C GLY A 83 -10.00 -7.40 21.97
N ILE A 84 -11.15 -6.71 22.02
CA ILE A 84 -11.42 -5.70 23.03
C ILE A 84 -12.18 -6.41 24.16
N ALA A 85 -11.47 -6.70 25.24
CA ALA A 85 -11.97 -7.00 26.58
C ALA A 85 -10.85 -6.66 27.57
#